data_AF-A0A6C0LVG8-F1
#
_entry.id   AF-A0A6C0LVG8-F1
#
_cell.length_a   1.000
_cell.length_b   1.000
_cell.length_c   1.000
_cell.angle_alpha   90.00
_cell.angle_beta   90.00
_cell.angle_gamma   90.00
#
_symmetry.space_group_name_H-M   'P 1'
#
loop_
_entity.id
_entity.type
_entity.pdbx_description
1 polymer ?
#
loop_
_entity_poly.entity_id
_entity_poly.type
_entity_poly.pdbx_seq_one_letter_code
_entity_poly.pdbx_strand_id
1 'polypeptide(L)'
;MDNLYQPMSQQNKFFYQNTRNQGAPNPENIKQMYTGFNNFQTAYNSLPTIPFNGVQPKSIFSNNGFINDGNLLHNDLYKNVLNEEIREYSVLIDSKDRNYQVYPDPFKYEVKFNPLHSIKERINGKMVTNEVPNPIINESFKNVRYIKLEEIVFPYFYKIKSVNEKMDGEIVQTWAVNTNIKTTDNLYNVLVIDEFKDITSNCRSTNDVLSDSFAAIYFNTQINDTHYVATTSNGYKVFQQDQLYEIKNMHISFIDPYGSPLRCDRLDPLIKSNMECKCDDYNNSTCFRHNLRHPLNPIFQHHLHFKVGVVEPRLSKVTFN
;
A
#
# COMPACT_ATOMS: atom_id res chain seq x y z
N MET A 1 -33.24 -12.17 -40.61
CA MET A 1 -32.25 -11.09 -40.38
C MET A 1 -31.27 -11.62 -39.39
N ASP A 2 -30.04 -11.80 -39.87
CA ASP A 2 -29.09 -12.78 -39.39
C ASP A 2 -28.20 -12.28 -38.24
N ASN A 3 -28.09 -13.16 -37.25
CA ASN A 3 -26.86 -13.67 -36.64
C ASN A 3 -25.57 -12.84 -36.80
N LEU A 4 -25.09 -12.31 -35.67
CA LEU A 4 -23.67 -12.01 -35.42
C LEU A 4 -23.22 -12.73 -34.15
N TYR A 5 -23.18 -14.06 -34.21
CA TYR A 5 -22.19 -14.84 -33.48
C TYR A 5 -20.92 -14.82 -34.32
N GLN A 6 -19.85 -14.16 -33.85
CA GLN A 6 -18.53 -14.39 -34.43
C GLN A 6 -17.88 -15.60 -33.75
N PRO A 7 -17.49 -16.65 -34.50
CA PRO A 7 -16.75 -17.77 -33.95
C PRO A 7 -15.30 -17.38 -33.70
N MET A 8 -14.71 -17.96 -32.65
CA MET A 8 -13.27 -17.96 -32.41
C MET A 8 -12.53 -18.30 -33.71
N SER A 9 -11.64 -17.41 -34.14
CA SER A 9 -10.74 -17.71 -35.24
C SER A 9 -9.86 -18.91 -34.86
N GLN A 10 -9.81 -19.84 -35.79
CA GLN A 10 -9.16 -21.14 -35.67
C GLN A 10 -7.67 -20.97 -35.35
N GLN A 11 -7.21 -21.71 -34.33
CA GLN A 11 -5.79 -21.99 -34.11
C GLN A 11 -5.15 -22.49 -35.41
N ASN A 12 -4.00 -21.90 -35.77
CA ASN A 12 -3.20 -22.29 -36.93
C ASN A 12 -2.88 -23.80 -36.89
N LYS A 13 -3.37 -24.54 -37.89
CA LYS A 13 -3.19 -25.99 -38.10
C LYS A 13 -1.76 -26.42 -38.50
N PHE A 14 -0.74 -25.60 -38.28
CA PHE A 14 0.66 -25.92 -38.60
C PHE A 14 1.48 -26.46 -37.42
N PHE A 15 0.90 -26.54 -36.21
CA PHE A 15 1.62 -27.02 -35.02
C PHE A 15 1.47 -28.52 -34.69
N TYR A 16 0.66 -29.26 -35.45
CA TYR A 16 0.42 -30.69 -35.19
C TYR A 16 0.58 -31.54 -36.45
N GLN A 17 1.79 -31.64 -37.01
CA GLN A 17 2.09 -32.72 -37.97
C GLN A 17 3.58 -32.98 -38.23
N ASN A 18 4.45 -32.91 -37.22
CA ASN A 18 5.82 -33.43 -37.37
C ASN A 18 6.41 -34.07 -36.10
N THR A 19 5.63 -34.94 -35.46
CA THR A 19 6.14 -35.87 -34.44
C THR A 19 5.50 -37.25 -34.62
N ARG A 20 5.82 -37.92 -35.74
CA ARG A 20 5.77 -39.39 -35.81
C ARG A 20 7.18 -39.86 -36.11
N ASN A 21 7.74 -40.63 -35.17
CA ASN A 21 9.07 -41.25 -35.18
C ASN A 21 10.19 -40.39 -34.60
N GLN A 22 10.22 -40.25 -33.28
CA GLN A 22 11.38 -40.58 -32.44
C GLN A 22 10.95 -40.52 -30.96
N GLY A 23 11.44 -41.47 -30.16
CA GLY A 23 10.94 -41.79 -28.82
C GLY A 23 10.90 -40.61 -27.84
N ALA A 24 10.01 -40.72 -26.85
CA ALA A 24 9.90 -39.78 -25.75
C ALA A 24 11.28 -39.55 -25.08
N PRO A 25 11.70 -38.30 -24.83
CA PRO A 25 12.96 -38.06 -24.15
C PRO A 25 12.83 -38.42 -22.67
N ASN A 26 13.66 -39.39 -22.27
CA ASN A 26 13.91 -39.84 -20.90
C ASN A 26 14.31 -38.64 -20.01
N PRO A 27 13.93 -38.58 -18.71
CA PRO A 27 14.19 -37.43 -17.84
C PRO A 27 15.65 -37.31 -17.36
N GLU A 28 16.61 -37.91 -18.07
CA GLU A 28 18.03 -37.89 -17.73
C GLU A 28 18.85 -36.86 -18.56
N ASN A 29 18.25 -36.20 -19.56
CA ASN A 29 18.96 -35.22 -20.42
C ASN A 29 18.77 -33.73 -20.05
N ILE A 30 18.20 -33.39 -18.89
CA ILE A 30 18.06 -31.98 -18.43
C ILE A 30 19.25 -31.52 -17.56
N LYS A 31 20.31 -32.34 -17.42
CA LYS A 31 21.47 -32.01 -16.57
C LYS A 31 22.70 -31.45 -17.29
N GLN A 32 22.60 -30.98 -18.54
CA GLN A 32 23.75 -30.41 -19.26
C GLN A 32 23.49 -29.07 -19.97
N MET A 33 22.85 -28.09 -19.30
CA MET A 33 22.73 -26.72 -19.85
C MET A 33 23.03 -25.59 -18.87
N TYR A 34 23.83 -25.85 -17.83
CA TYR A 34 24.31 -24.80 -16.90
C TYR A 34 25.78 -24.98 -16.53
N THR A 35 26.65 -25.08 -17.53
CA THR A 35 28.10 -24.97 -17.34
C THR A 35 28.66 -24.03 -18.41
N GLY A 36 28.78 -22.74 -18.08
CA GLY A 36 29.34 -21.76 -19.01
C GLY A 36 29.26 -20.29 -18.61
N PHE A 37 29.34 -19.94 -17.32
CA PHE A 37 29.36 -18.54 -16.86
C PHE A 37 30.77 -18.01 -16.56
N ASN A 38 31.80 -18.44 -17.30
CA ASN A 38 33.18 -17.98 -17.13
C ASN A 38 33.79 -17.45 -18.43
N ASN A 39 33.13 -16.52 -19.11
CA ASN A 39 33.78 -15.77 -20.20
C ASN A 39 33.27 -14.32 -20.29
N PHE A 40 34.16 -13.37 -19.96
CA PHE A 40 33.94 -11.92 -20.02
C PHE A 40 33.53 -11.39 -21.40
N GLN A 41 33.62 -12.19 -22.46
CA GLN A 41 33.26 -11.80 -23.83
C GLN A 41 31.78 -11.96 -24.18
N THR A 42 30.96 -12.62 -23.36
CA THR A 42 29.51 -12.77 -23.65
C THR A 42 28.64 -11.66 -23.08
N ALA A 43 29.19 -10.77 -22.24
CA ALA A 43 28.45 -9.64 -21.66
C ALA A 43 28.13 -8.51 -22.67
N TYR A 44 28.72 -8.55 -23.87
CA TYR A 44 28.60 -7.48 -24.88
C TYR A 44 27.91 -7.89 -26.18
N ASN A 45 27.49 -9.16 -26.31
CA ASN A 45 26.73 -9.60 -27.48
C ASN A 45 25.23 -9.40 -27.19
N SER A 46 24.56 -8.59 -28.01
CA SER A 46 23.11 -8.46 -27.97
C SER A 46 22.47 -9.82 -28.25
N LEU A 47 21.52 -10.22 -27.40
CA LEU A 47 20.73 -11.43 -27.62
C LEU A 47 19.93 -11.29 -28.93
N PRO A 48 19.71 -12.39 -29.68
CA PRO A 48 18.89 -12.36 -30.88
C PRO A 48 17.49 -11.85 -30.56
N THR A 49 17.01 -10.88 -31.33
CA THR A 49 15.67 -10.31 -31.22
C THR A 49 14.62 -11.38 -31.50
N ILE A 50 13.80 -11.67 -30.48
CA ILE A 50 12.60 -12.49 -30.64
C ILE A 50 11.54 -11.59 -31.32
N PRO A 51 10.93 -11.99 -32.45
CA PRO A 51 9.91 -11.19 -33.10
C PRO A 51 8.66 -11.14 -32.22
N PHE A 52 8.32 -9.94 -31.76
CA PHE A 52 7.14 -9.65 -30.94
C PHE A 52 6.11 -8.89 -31.78
N ASN A 53 4.87 -9.40 -31.83
CA ASN A 53 3.74 -8.69 -32.44
C ASN A 53 3.04 -7.83 -31.37
N GLY A 54 3.40 -6.56 -31.32
CA GLY A 54 2.74 -5.56 -30.48
C GLY A 54 3.58 -4.29 -30.31
N VAL A 55 2.94 -3.13 -30.32
CA VAL A 55 3.61 -1.83 -30.20
C VAL A 55 4.03 -1.61 -28.75
N GLN A 56 5.33 -1.64 -28.47
CA GLN A 56 5.90 -1.18 -27.19
C GLN A 56 6.26 0.31 -27.29
N PRO A 57 5.74 1.14 -26.37
CA PRO A 57 6.58 2.19 -25.77
C PRO A 57 6.20 2.38 -24.29
N LYS A 58 7.06 2.40 -23.28
CA LYS A 58 8.48 2.72 -23.16
C LYS A 58 9.12 1.76 -22.15
N SER A 59 10.05 0.95 -22.62
CA SER A 59 11.20 0.54 -21.82
C SER A 59 12.42 0.97 -22.63
N ILE A 60 12.74 2.26 -22.58
CA ILE A 60 14.05 2.75 -22.99
C ILE A 60 14.67 3.39 -21.76
N PHE A 61 15.01 2.54 -20.79
CA PHE A 61 16.35 2.69 -20.24
C PHE A 61 17.25 1.94 -21.22
N SER A 62 17.74 2.63 -22.24
CA SER A 62 19.10 2.34 -22.65
C SER A 62 19.92 2.53 -21.39
N ASN A 63 20.77 1.57 -21.04
CA ASN A 63 22.02 1.95 -20.40
C ASN A 63 22.64 2.95 -21.38
N ASN A 64 22.35 4.24 -21.23
CA ASN A 64 23.11 5.29 -21.87
C ASN A 64 24.52 4.96 -21.44
N GLY A 65 25.32 4.48 -22.39
CA GLY A 65 26.68 4.07 -22.13
C GLY A 65 27.35 5.22 -21.41
N PHE A 66 27.47 5.12 -20.09
CA PHE A 66 28.36 5.93 -19.29
C PHE A 66 29.76 5.43 -19.63
N ILE A 67 30.15 5.66 -20.87
CA ILE A 67 31.51 5.56 -21.33
C ILE A 67 32.11 6.89 -20.94
N ASN A 68 33.11 6.82 -20.07
CA ASN A 68 33.99 7.96 -19.82
C ASN A 68 34.49 8.45 -21.19
N ASP A 69 34.20 9.70 -21.55
CA ASP A 69 34.60 10.37 -22.81
C ASP A 69 36.13 10.47 -22.99
N GLY A 70 36.92 9.74 -22.21
CA GLY A 70 38.38 9.75 -22.22
C GLY A 70 38.98 11.04 -21.66
N ASN A 71 38.16 12.00 -21.24
CA ASN A 71 38.58 13.29 -20.69
C ASN A 71 38.98 13.22 -19.21
N LEU A 72 38.82 12.06 -18.56
CA LEU A 72 39.32 11.82 -17.21
C LEU A 72 40.65 11.07 -17.29
N LEU A 73 41.76 11.78 -17.02
CA LEU A 73 43.13 11.24 -17.02
C LEU A 73 43.34 10.13 -15.97
N HIS A 74 42.55 10.13 -14.89
CA HIS A 74 42.52 9.10 -13.87
C HIS A 74 41.08 8.82 -13.42
N ASN A 75 40.76 7.54 -13.16
CA ASN A 75 39.46 7.08 -12.66
C ASN A 75 39.32 7.31 -11.14
N ASP A 76 39.83 8.45 -10.65
CA ASP A 76 39.91 8.81 -9.22
C ASP A 76 38.66 9.53 -8.71
N LEU A 77 37.59 9.60 -9.53
CA LEU A 77 36.30 10.10 -9.07
C LEU A 77 35.77 9.28 -7.89
N TYR A 78 36.08 7.99 -7.81
CA TYR A 78 35.66 7.12 -6.68
C TYR A 78 36.12 7.62 -5.30
N LYS A 79 37.23 8.36 -5.20
CA LYS A 79 37.71 8.93 -3.92
C LYS A 79 36.92 10.16 -3.46
N ASN A 80 36.30 10.88 -4.40
CA ASN A 80 35.56 12.13 -4.16
C ASN A 80 34.05 12.01 -4.45
N VAL A 81 33.57 10.85 -4.88
CA VAL A 81 32.14 10.59 -5.11
C VAL A 81 31.44 10.52 -3.75
N LEU A 82 30.47 11.42 -3.58
CA LEU A 82 29.46 11.32 -2.53
C LEU A 82 28.80 9.96 -2.66
N ASN A 83 28.95 9.10 -1.64
CA ASN A 83 28.31 7.81 -1.64
C ASN A 83 26.86 8.02 -1.18
N GLU A 84 25.91 7.66 -2.02
CA GLU A 84 24.48 7.71 -1.67
C GLU A 84 24.13 6.45 -0.86
N GLU A 85 23.59 6.63 0.34
CA GLU A 85 23.08 5.53 1.16
C GLU A 85 21.56 5.66 1.26
N ILE A 86 20.86 4.53 1.17
CA ILE A 86 19.43 4.49 1.45
C ILE A 86 19.24 4.21 2.94
N ARG A 87 18.71 5.19 3.66
CA ARG A 87 18.33 5.05 5.06
C ARG A 87 16.86 4.73 5.19
N GLU A 88 16.54 3.70 5.95
CA GLU A 88 15.16 3.24 6.15
C GLU A 88 14.58 3.82 7.43
N TYR A 89 13.39 4.41 7.32
CA TYR A 89 12.62 4.96 8.43
C TYR A 89 11.32 4.18 8.59
N SER A 90 10.98 3.82 9.83
CA SER A 90 9.72 3.14 10.15
C SER A 90 8.65 4.17 10.50
N VAL A 91 7.55 4.17 9.74
CA VAL A 91 6.41 5.08 9.93
C VAL A 91 5.21 4.24 10.34
N LEU A 92 4.77 4.43 11.58
CA LEU A 92 3.62 3.74 12.16
C LEU A 92 2.43 4.70 12.18
N ILE A 93 1.31 4.27 11.60
CA ILE A 93 0.09 5.06 11.52
C ILE A 93 -1.03 4.25 12.16
N ASP A 94 -1.43 4.69 13.35
CA ASP A 94 -2.59 4.17 14.05
C ASP A 94 -3.82 5.00 13.72
N SER A 95 -4.87 4.32 13.31
CA SER A 95 -6.12 4.97 12.98
C SER A 95 -6.79 5.58 14.23
N LYS A 96 -6.46 5.09 15.43
CA LYS A 96 -6.97 5.65 16.69
C LYS A 96 -6.50 7.09 16.96
N ASP A 97 -5.39 7.51 16.35
CA ASP A 97 -4.76 8.82 16.61
C ASP A 97 -5.44 9.93 15.80
N ARG A 98 -6.39 9.61 14.93
CA ARG A 98 -7.19 10.59 14.21
C ARG A 98 -7.89 11.57 15.15
N ASN A 99 -7.90 12.83 14.76
CA ASN A 99 -8.91 13.75 15.26
C ASN A 99 -10.27 13.33 14.70
N TYR A 100 -11.02 12.55 15.48
CA TYR A 100 -12.30 11.99 15.05
C TYR A 100 -13.41 13.01 14.82
N GLN A 101 -13.25 14.25 15.30
CA GLN A 101 -14.20 15.33 15.02
C GLN A 101 -14.05 15.83 13.58
N VAL A 102 -12.85 15.71 13.00
CA VAL A 102 -12.56 16.06 11.61
C VAL A 102 -12.67 14.82 10.71
N TYR A 103 -12.11 13.69 11.15
CA TYR A 103 -12.10 12.41 10.43
C TYR A 103 -12.85 11.32 11.23
N PRO A 104 -14.20 11.34 11.23
CA PRO A 104 -14.98 10.39 12.02
C PRO A 104 -14.92 8.97 11.47
N ASP A 105 -14.77 8.80 10.15
CA ASP A 105 -14.70 7.49 9.53
C ASP A 105 -13.31 6.87 9.70
N PRO A 106 -13.19 5.68 10.30
CA PRO A 106 -11.89 5.08 10.45
C PRO A 106 -11.22 4.73 9.14
N PHE A 107 -11.98 4.48 8.07
CA PHE A 107 -11.44 4.01 6.81
C PHE A 107 -11.10 5.14 5.82
N LYS A 108 -11.17 6.41 6.25
CA LYS A 108 -10.82 7.57 5.41
C LYS A 108 -10.32 8.75 6.24
N TYR A 109 -9.04 9.09 6.07
CA TYR A 109 -8.39 10.19 6.80
C TYR A 109 -7.10 10.66 6.14
N GLU A 110 -6.58 11.78 6.60
CA GLU A 110 -5.34 12.38 6.10
C GLU A 110 -4.26 12.32 7.19
N VAL A 111 -3.05 11.95 6.81
CA VAL A 111 -1.86 12.02 7.66
C VAL A 111 -0.93 13.11 7.11
N LYS A 112 -0.56 14.08 7.93
CA LYS A 112 0.33 15.17 7.51
C LYS A 112 1.75 14.98 8.02
N PHE A 113 2.73 15.28 7.19
CA PHE A 113 4.17 15.16 7.49
C PHE A 113 4.78 16.55 7.70
N ASN A 114 5.46 16.72 8.83
CA ASN A 114 6.05 17.96 9.31
C ASN A 114 5.09 19.19 9.19
N PRO A 115 3.85 19.12 9.71
CA PRO A 115 2.96 20.26 9.66
C PRO A 115 3.41 21.37 10.61
N LEU A 116 3.04 22.62 10.30
CA LEU A 116 3.16 23.70 11.27
C LEU A 116 2.18 23.43 12.43
N HIS A 117 2.71 23.26 13.65
CA HIS A 117 1.93 22.82 14.83
C HIS A 117 0.68 23.66 15.11
N SER A 118 0.77 24.98 14.93
CA SER A 118 -0.37 25.88 15.12
C SER A 118 -0.19 27.14 14.30
N ILE A 119 -1.23 27.56 13.58
CA ILE A 119 -1.27 28.84 12.90
C ILE A 119 -2.14 29.79 13.74
N LYS A 120 -1.56 30.91 14.16
CA LYS A 120 -2.28 31.94 14.90
C LYS A 120 -2.71 33.04 13.94
N GLU A 121 -4.01 33.13 13.71
CA GLU A 121 -4.61 34.13 12.82
C GLU A 121 -5.50 35.09 13.60
N ARG A 122 -5.56 36.34 13.15
CA ARG A 122 -6.44 37.35 13.74
C ARG A 122 -7.71 37.43 12.91
N ILE A 123 -8.79 36.83 13.40
CA ILE A 123 -10.10 36.86 12.75
C ILE A 123 -11.02 37.76 13.58
N ASN A 124 -11.57 38.81 12.97
CA ASN A 124 -12.44 39.79 13.64
C ASN A 124 -11.83 40.38 14.93
N GLY A 125 -10.53 40.69 14.91
CA GLY A 125 -9.81 41.25 16.05
C GLY A 125 -9.41 40.26 17.14
N LYS A 126 -9.95 39.02 17.13
CA LYS A 126 -9.64 37.94 18.07
C LYS A 126 -8.52 37.04 17.51
N MET A 127 -7.56 36.68 18.36
CA MET A 127 -6.57 35.66 18.02
C MET A 127 -7.22 34.28 18.05
N VAL A 128 -7.23 33.59 16.91
CA VAL A 128 -7.68 32.21 16.77
C VAL A 128 -6.45 31.35 16.49
N THR A 129 -6.31 30.26 17.24
CA THR A 129 -5.24 29.28 17.02
C THR A 129 -5.86 28.11 16.26
N ASN A 130 -5.44 27.93 15.01
CA ASN A 130 -5.83 26.81 14.17
C ASN A 130 -4.77 25.73 14.31
N GLU A 131 -5.14 24.60 14.90
CA GLU A 131 -4.28 23.43 15.04
C GLU A 131 -4.51 22.47 13.88
N VAL A 132 -3.44 21.83 13.41
CA VAL A 132 -3.52 20.82 12.37
C VAL A 132 -4.13 19.54 12.96
N PRO A 133 -5.19 18.97 12.38
CA PRO A 133 -5.82 17.78 12.93
C PRO A 133 -4.88 16.57 12.83
N ASN A 134 -4.85 15.76 13.88
CA ASN A 134 -4.16 14.47 13.88
C ASN A 134 -4.83 13.48 12.90
N PRO A 135 -4.09 12.47 12.40
CA PRO A 135 -2.70 12.12 12.74
C PRO A 135 -1.64 12.97 12.02
N ILE A 136 -0.53 13.23 12.72
CA ILE A 136 0.64 13.94 12.17
C ILE A 136 1.91 13.12 12.42
N ILE A 137 2.85 13.20 11.48
CA ILE A 137 4.23 12.74 11.62
C ILE A 137 5.12 13.99 11.65
N ASN A 138 5.87 14.20 12.72
CA ASN A 138 6.67 15.44 12.88
C ASN A 138 7.96 15.46 12.04
N GLU A 139 8.21 14.42 11.25
CA GLU A 139 9.36 14.32 10.34
C GLU A 139 8.96 14.64 8.90
N SER A 140 9.93 15.16 8.14
CA SER A 140 9.80 15.40 6.71
C SER A 140 10.67 14.40 5.95
N PHE A 141 10.06 13.64 5.05
CA PHE A 141 10.78 12.71 4.19
C PHE A 141 10.97 13.34 2.81
N LYS A 142 12.20 13.78 2.53
CA LYS A 142 12.65 14.27 1.23
C LYS A 142 13.54 13.21 0.59
N ASN A 143 13.73 13.28 -0.73
CA ASN A 143 14.59 12.35 -1.47
C ASN A 143 14.19 10.88 -1.26
N VAL A 144 12.90 10.60 -1.19
CA VAL A 144 12.38 9.26 -0.97
C VAL A 144 12.63 8.42 -2.22
N ARG A 145 13.41 7.34 -2.05
CA ARG A 145 13.68 6.32 -3.07
C ARG A 145 12.57 5.30 -3.15
N TYR A 146 11.99 4.93 -2.02
CA TYR A 146 10.88 4.00 -2.00
C TYR A 146 10.01 4.17 -0.75
N ILE A 147 8.78 3.68 -0.84
CA ILE A 147 7.89 3.44 0.30
C ILE A 147 7.32 2.03 0.22
N LYS A 148 7.32 1.32 1.34
CA LYS A 148 6.81 -0.05 1.45
C LYS A 148 5.80 -0.13 2.60
N LEU A 149 4.61 -0.67 2.37
CA LEU A 149 3.76 -1.18 3.43
C LEU A 149 4.32 -2.52 3.88
N GLU A 150 4.88 -2.55 5.09
CA GLU A 150 5.44 -3.76 5.70
C GLU A 150 4.34 -4.60 6.34
N GLU A 151 3.52 -3.98 7.19
CA GLU A 151 2.52 -4.69 7.98
C GLU A 151 1.22 -3.89 8.07
N ILE A 152 0.12 -4.62 8.17
CA ILE A 152 -1.21 -4.06 8.40
C ILE A 152 -1.98 -4.97 9.34
N VAL A 153 -2.58 -4.36 10.37
CA VAL A 153 -3.60 -4.99 11.22
C VAL A 153 -4.94 -4.40 10.83
N PHE A 154 -5.87 -5.23 10.39
CA PHE A 154 -7.13 -4.80 9.79
C PHE A 154 -8.34 -5.41 10.50
N PRO A 155 -9.47 -4.69 10.64
CA PRO A 155 -10.65 -5.19 11.33
C PRO A 155 -11.47 -6.13 10.45
N TYR A 156 -12.12 -7.12 11.05
CA TYR A 156 -13.12 -7.95 10.37
C TYR A 156 -14.40 -7.17 10.08
N PHE A 157 -14.86 -6.38 11.05
CA PHE A 157 -16.15 -5.72 11.00
C PHE A 157 -15.98 -4.23 10.80
N TYR A 158 -16.79 -3.64 9.93
CA TYR A 158 -16.70 -2.22 9.60
C TYR A 158 -18.07 -1.52 9.53
N LYS A 159 -19.15 -2.25 9.81
CA LYS A 159 -20.53 -1.73 9.78
C LYS A 159 -21.26 -1.96 11.09
N ILE A 160 -22.16 -1.04 11.40
CA ILE A 160 -23.08 -1.09 12.54
C ILE A 160 -24.51 -1.19 12.01
N LYS A 161 -25.35 -1.99 12.67
CA LYS A 161 -26.79 -2.09 12.40
C LYS A 161 -27.58 -1.69 13.64
N SER A 162 -28.78 -1.17 13.40
CA SER A 162 -29.78 -0.91 14.43
C SER A 162 -30.50 -2.20 14.75
N VAL A 163 -30.69 -2.51 16.02
CA VAL A 163 -31.44 -3.66 16.50
C VAL A 163 -32.51 -3.19 17.47
N ASN A 164 -33.64 -3.87 17.49
CA ASN A 164 -34.71 -3.58 18.44
C ASN A 164 -34.59 -4.60 19.57
N GLU A 165 -34.32 -4.13 20.78
CA GLU A 165 -34.19 -4.96 21.97
C GLU A 165 -35.35 -4.67 22.92
N LYS A 166 -35.87 -5.73 23.54
CA LYS A 166 -36.93 -5.59 24.53
C LYS A 166 -36.29 -5.38 25.90
N MET A 167 -36.38 -4.16 26.42
CA MET A 167 -35.90 -3.79 27.76
C MET A 167 -37.11 -3.38 28.61
N ASP A 168 -37.31 -4.05 29.74
CA ASP A 168 -38.42 -3.78 30.69
C ASP A 168 -39.82 -3.73 30.07
N GLY A 169 -40.06 -4.53 29.02
CA GLY A 169 -41.34 -4.59 28.33
C GLY A 169 -41.50 -3.61 27.17
N GLU A 170 -40.61 -2.64 27.04
CA GLU A 170 -40.57 -1.67 25.95
C GLU A 170 -39.59 -2.10 24.84
N ILE A 171 -39.89 -1.70 23.60
CA ILE A 171 -38.99 -1.91 22.46
C ILE A 171 -38.08 -0.70 22.36
N VAL A 172 -36.80 -0.88 22.68
CA VAL A 172 -35.76 0.15 22.58
C VAL A 172 -34.89 -0.15 21.38
N GLN A 173 -34.58 0.88 20.59
CA GLN A 173 -33.63 0.76 19.48
C GLN A 173 -32.20 0.89 20.01
N THR A 174 -31.41 -0.15 19.85
CA THR A 174 -29.99 -0.20 20.22
C THR A 174 -29.11 -0.46 18.98
N TRP A 175 -27.80 -0.57 19.18
CA TRP A 175 -26.80 -0.67 18.10
C TRP A 175 -25.93 -1.90 18.29
N ALA A 176 -25.79 -2.69 17.23
CA ALA A 176 -24.95 -3.89 17.23
C ALA A 176 -24.00 -3.89 16.03
N VAL A 177 -22.85 -4.54 16.16
CA VAL A 177 -21.93 -4.78 15.04
C VAL A 177 -22.67 -5.62 13.98
N ASN A 178 -22.53 -5.25 12.72
CA ASN A 178 -23.09 -6.05 11.63
C ASN A 178 -22.15 -7.19 11.27
N THR A 179 -22.30 -8.33 11.95
CA THR A 179 -21.47 -9.52 11.76
C THR A 179 -21.66 -10.22 10.41
N ASN A 180 -22.68 -9.85 9.64
CA ASN A 180 -22.99 -10.43 8.33
C ASN A 180 -22.20 -9.77 7.18
N ILE A 181 -21.47 -8.70 7.46
CA ILE A 181 -20.66 -7.99 6.47
C ILE A 181 -19.26 -7.86 7.04
N LYS A 182 -18.33 -8.67 6.50
CA LYS A 182 -16.94 -8.69 6.93
C LYS A 182 -16.01 -8.22 5.83
N THR A 183 -14.89 -7.60 6.20
CA THR A 183 -13.82 -7.25 5.26
C THR A 183 -13.20 -8.49 4.60
N THR A 184 -13.30 -9.65 5.25
CA THR A 184 -12.82 -10.93 4.73
C THR A 184 -13.79 -11.65 3.79
N ASP A 185 -15.01 -11.13 3.61
CA ASP A 185 -15.94 -11.67 2.62
C ASP A 185 -15.52 -11.23 1.20
N ASN A 186 -14.72 -10.17 1.09
CA ASN A 186 -14.06 -9.73 -0.14
C ASN A 186 -12.83 -10.61 -0.43
N LEU A 187 -12.53 -10.84 -1.72
CA LEU A 187 -11.30 -11.54 -2.14
C LEU A 187 -10.04 -10.86 -1.60
N TYR A 188 -10.05 -9.52 -1.56
CA TYR A 188 -9.07 -8.66 -0.92
C TYR A 188 -9.75 -7.32 -0.60
N ASN A 189 -9.12 -6.51 0.25
CA ASN A 189 -9.43 -5.09 0.36
C ASN A 189 -8.31 -4.29 -0.30
N VAL A 190 -8.53 -3.02 -0.57
CA VAL A 190 -7.57 -2.19 -1.29
C VAL A 190 -7.26 -0.95 -0.46
N LEU A 191 -5.98 -0.71 -0.20
CA LEU A 191 -5.49 0.54 0.34
C LEU A 191 -5.20 1.50 -0.81
N VAL A 192 -5.76 2.70 -0.71
CA VAL A 192 -5.51 3.80 -1.62
C VAL A 192 -4.84 4.92 -0.84
N ILE A 193 -3.76 5.45 -1.42
CA ILE A 193 -3.09 6.66 -0.97
C ILE A 193 -3.02 7.60 -2.17
N ASP A 194 -3.77 8.69 -2.14
CA ASP A 194 -4.00 9.53 -3.32
C ASP A 194 -2.71 10.08 -3.93
N GLU A 195 -1.75 10.46 -3.08
CA GLU A 195 -0.46 11.02 -3.45
C GLU A 195 0.41 10.07 -4.27
N PHE A 196 0.13 8.77 -4.19
CA PHE A 196 0.91 7.77 -4.89
C PHE A 196 0.21 7.22 -6.13
N LYS A 197 -1.04 7.58 -6.44
CA LYS A 197 -1.83 7.02 -7.56
C LYS A 197 -1.08 6.95 -8.89
N ASP A 198 -0.42 8.04 -9.27
CA ASP A 198 0.31 8.14 -10.54
C ASP A 198 1.61 7.32 -10.56
N ILE A 199 2.25 7.15 -9.40
CA ILE A 199 3.41 6.26 -9.23
C ILE A 199 2.96 4.81 -9.16
N THR A 200 1.79 4.57 -8.57
CA THR A 200 1.25 3.25 -8.28
C THR A 200 0.49 2.65 -9.43
N SER A 201 0.33 3.35 -10.57
CA SER A 201 -0.40 2.86 -11.73
C SER A 201 0.09 1.45 -12.05
N ASN A 202 -0.62 0.44 -11.55
CA ASN A 202 -0.28 -0.96 -11.69
C ASN A 202 -0.71 -1.29 -13.12
N CYS A 203 0.05 -0.78 -14.09
CA CYS A 203 -0.28 -0.70 -15.51
C CYS A 203 -0.45 -2.07 -16.18
N ARG A 204 -0.15 -3.15 -15.44
CA ARG A 204 -0.32 -4.55 -15.82
C ARG A 204 -1.52 -5.20 -15.12
N SER A 205 -2.32 -4.44 -14.38
CA SER A 205 -3.56 -4.89 -13.77
C SER A 205 -4.67 -4.92 -14.82
N THR A 206 -5.47 -5.98 -14.80
CA THR A 206 -6.73 -6.05 -15.57
C THR A 206 -7.92 -5.48 -14.81
N ASN A 207 -7.74 -5.17 -13.53
CA ASN A 207 -8.72 -4.51 -12.67
C ASN A 207 -8.32 -3.04 -12.52
N ASP A 208 -9.24 -2.15 -12.87
CA ASP A 208 -9.12 -0.69 -12.83
C ASP A 208 -9.00 -0.15 -11.39
N VAL A 209 -9.69 -0.74 -10.43
CA VAL A 209 -9.55 -0.39 -9.01
C VAL A 209 -8.12 -0.67 -8.52
N LEU A 210 -7.56 -1.81 -8.93
CA LEU A 210 -6.18 -2.18 -8.59
C LEU A 210 -5.16 -1.36 -9.37
N SER A 211 -5.45 -0.85 -10.57
CA SER A 211 -4.49 -0.02 -11.29
C SER A 211 -4.13 1.21 -10.48
N ASP A 212 -5.09 1.81 -9.79
CA ASP A 212 -4.89 3.08 -9.06
C ASP A 212 -4.64 2.85 -7.56
N SER A 213 -4.34 1.62 -7.16
CA SER A 213 -4.20 1.23 -5.76
C SER A 213 -2.76 1.30 -5.23
N PHE A 214 -2.64 1.63 -3.93
CA PHE A 214 -1.37 1.50 -3.25
C PHE A 214 -1.04 0.03 -2.97
N ALA A 215 -1.94 -0.70 -2.32
CA ALA A 215 -1.75 -2.12 -2.00
C ALA A 215 -3.06 -2.89 -2.02
N ALA A 216 -3.00 -4.15 -2.45
CA ALA A 216 -4.05 -5.13 -2.20
C ALA A 216 -3.78 -5.83 -0.86
N ILE A 217 -4.81 -5.93 -0.02
CA ILE A 217 -4.78 -6.44 1.36
C ILE A 217 -5.53 -7.77 1.40
N TYR A 218 -4.80 -8.86 1.59
CA TYR A 218 -5.35 -10.21 1.70
C TYR A 218 -5.41 -10.64 3.16
N PHE A 219 -6.53 -11.25 3.54
CA PHE A 219 -6.61 -11.95 4.81
C PHE A 219 -5.48 -12.97 4.92
N ASN A 220 -4.78 -12.98 6.07
CA ASN A 220 -3.75 -13.97 6.36
C ASN A 220 -4.04 -14.68 7.67
N THR A 221 -3.83 -14.01 8.81
CA THR A 221 -3.90 -14.66 10.12
C THR A 221 -4.75 -13.86 11.08
N GLN A 222 -5.72 -14.53 11.69
CA GLN A 222 -6.53 -13.96 12.77
C GLN A 222 -5.67 -13.73 14.02
N ILE A 223 -5.74 -12.53 14.59
CA ILE A 223 -5.03 -12.23 15.85
C ILE A 223 -5.98 -12.19 17.06
N ASN A 224 -7.25 -11.84 16.84
CA ASN A 224 -8.32 -11.86 17.84
C ASN A 224 -9.69 -11.93 17.14
N ASP A 225 -10.78 -11.87 17.89
CA ASP A 225 -12.15 -11.98 17.34
C ASP A 225 -12.57 -10.81 16.43
N THR A 226 -11.81 -9.72 16.42
CA THR A 226 -12.17 -8.47 15.74
C THR A 226 -11.16 -8.02 14.69
N HIS A 227 -9.93 -8.52 14.71
CA HIS A 227 -8.84 -8.11 13.84
C HIS A 227 -8.01 -9.29 13.31
N TYR A 228 -7.34 -9.03 12.18
CA TYR A 228 -6.37 -9.93 11.58
C TYR A 228 -5.14 -9.17 11.08
N VAL A 229 -4.02 -9.87 10.99
CA VAL A 229 -2.85 -9.41 10.24
C VAL A 229 -3.05 -9.82 8.78
N ALA A 230 -2.80 -8.88 7.87
CA ALA A 230 -2.99 -9.11 6.44
C ALA A 230 -1.66 -9.25 5.70
N THR A 231 -1.67 -9.99 4.60
CA THR A 231 -0.57 -9.99 3.62
C THR A 231 -0.87 -9.00 2.53
N THR A 232 0.12 -8.21 2.12
CA THR A 232 -0.07 -7.15 1.12
C THR A 232 0.62 -7.49 -0.19
N SER A 233 -0.05 -7.22 -1.31
CA SER A 233 0.55 -7.25 -2.65
C SER A 233 0.64 -5.84 -3.23
N ASN A 234 1.65 -5.61 -4.07
CA ASN A 234 1.97 -4.32 -4.69
C ASN A 234 2.21 -3.16 -3.71
N GLY A 235 2.29 -3.39 -2.40
CA GLY A 235 2.53 -2.37 -1.38
C GLY A 235 3.95 -1.80 -1.35
N TYR A 236 4.75 -2.00 -2.39
CA TYR A 236 6.12 -1.49 -2.50
C TYR A 236 6.23 -0.58 -3.73
N LYS A 237 6.50 0.71 -3.50
CA LYS A 237 6.60 1.74 -4.53
C LYS A 237 8.02 2.29 -4.57
N VAL A 238 8.63 2.23 -5.74
CA VAL A 238 10.01 2.67 -5.98
C VAL A 238 9.98 3.85 -6.94
N PHE A 239 10.62 4.94 -6.53
CA PHE A 239 10.75 6.16 -7.31
C PHE A 239 12.03 6.13 -8.15
N GLN A 240 11.99 6.67 -9.37
CA GLN A 240 13.15 6.74 -10.25
C GLN A 240 14.21 7.69 -9.66
N GLN A 241 15.49 7.52 -10.04
CA GLN A 241 16.60 8.18 -9.34
C GLN A 241 16.63 9.70 -9.58
N ASP A 242 16.11 10.12 -10.72
CA ASP A 242 15.88 11.50 -11.14
C ASP A 242 14.54 12.08 -10.65
N GLN A 243 13.68 11.25 -10.05
CA GLN A 243 12.33 11.60 -9.60
C GLN A 243 12.10 11.20 -8.14
N LEU A 244 13.08 11.46 -7.26
CA LEU A 244 12.92 11.21 -5.84
C LEU A 244 11.75 12.02 -5.28
N TYR A 245 10.98 11.40 -4.40
CA TYR A 245 9.71 11.96 -3.93
C TYR A 245 9.86 12.71 -2.61
N GLU A 246 8.95 13.64 -2.35
CA GLU A 246 8.79 14.32 -1.05
C GLU A 246 7.41 13.98 -0.48
N ILE A 247 7.37 13.33 0.68
CA ILE A 247 6.11 12.99 1.35
C ILE A 247 5.69 14.16 2.23
N LYS A 248 4.56 14.80 1.88
CA LYS A 248 3.94 15.90 2.65
C LYS A 248 2.65 15.48 3.34
N ASN A 249 1.91 14.61 2.68
CA ASN A 249 0.59 14.17 3.07
C ASN A 249 0.35 12.74 2.56
N MET A 250 -0.52 12.03 3.26
CA MET A 250 -1.09 10.76 2.83
C MET A 250 -2.60 10.80 3.05
N HIS A 251 -3.37 10.87 1.97
CA HIS A 251 -4.81 10.68 1.99
C HIS A 251 -5.11 9.19 1.93
N ILE A 252 -5.34 8.60 3.10
CA ILE A 252 -5.58 7.17 3.27
C ILE A 252 -7.06 6.87 3.11
N SER A 253 -7.38 5.90 2.25
CA SER A 253 -8.71 5.32 2.16
C SER A 253 -8.68 3.83 1.85
N PHE A 254 -9.74 3.13 2.25
CA PHE A 254 -9.92 1.71 1.97
C PHE A 254 -11.15 1.48 1.09
N ILE A 255 -10.99 0.66 0.06
CA ILE A 255 -12.07 0.29 -0.86
C ILE A 255 -12.11 -1.23 -1.05
N ASP A 256 -13.26 -1.73 -1.50
CA ASP A 256 -13.43 -3.13 -1.88
C ASP A 256 -12.89 -3.38 -3.32
N PRO A 257 -12.83 -4.63 -3.80
CA PRO A 257 -12.34 -4.95 -5.15
C PRO A 257 -13.13 -4.32 -6.30
N TYR A 258 -14.33 -3.81 -6.02
CA TYR A 258 -15.24 -3.18 -6.96
C TYR A 258 -15.20 -1.66 -6.88
N GLY A 259 -14.32 -1.09 -6.04
CA GLY A 259 -14.14 0.35 -5.88
C GLY A 259 -15.09 1.00 -4.89
N SER A 260 -15.90 0.22 -4.17
CA SER A 260 -16.80 0.78 -3.15
C SER A 260 -16.02 1.09 -1.87
N PRO A 261 -16.18 2.27 -1.27
CA PRO A 261 -15.48 2.61 -0.04
C PRO A 261 -15.93 1.75 1.14
N LEU A 262 -14.96 1.26 1.91
CA LEU A 262 -15.21 0.76 3.25
C LEU A 262 -15.52 1.98 4.12
N ARG A 263 -16.67 1.96 4.77
CA ARG A 263 -17.13 3.08 5.62
C ARG A 263 -17.98 2.56 6.76
N CYS A 264 -17.84 3.19 7.92
CA CYS A 264 -18.76 3.01 9.05
C CYS A 264 -19.75 4.19 9.15
N ASP A 265 -20.93 4.06 8.53
CA ASP A 265 -21.87 5.18 8.34
C ASP A 265 -22.55 5.71 9.61
N ARG A 266 -22.59 4.93 10.71
CA ARG A 266 -23.43 5.23 11.90
C ARG A 266 -22.66 5.78 13.10
N LEU A 267 -21.45 6.27 12.84
CA LEU A 267 -20.60 6.91 13.85
C LEU A 267 -21.12 8.30 14.20
N ASP A 268 -20.91 8.72 15.44
CA ASP A 268 -21.36 10.01 15.96
C ASP A 268 -20.17 10.77 16.59
N PRO A 269 -19.64 11.80 15.89
CA PRO A 269 -18.49 12.57 16.36
C PRO A 269 -18.83 13.49 17.55
N LEU A 270 -20.11 13.64 17.90
CA LEU A 270 -20.53 14.45 19.04
C LEU A 270 -20.43 13.67 20.36
N ILE A 271 -20.27 12.34 20.30
CA ILE A 271 -20.05 11.53 21.50
C ILE A 271 -18.67 11.86 22.06
N LYS A 272 -18.65 12.65 23.13
CA LYS A 272 -17.45 12.93 23.91
C LYS A 272 -17.24 11.78 24.90
N SER A 273 -16.67 10.67 24.43
CA SER A 273 -16.27 9.59 25.34
C SER A 273 -14.93 9.90 25.98
N ASN A 274 -14.84 9.88 27.30
CA ASN A 274 -13.56 9.95 28.00
C ASN A 274 -12.76 8.64 27.90
N MET A 275 -13.31 7.59 27.27
CA MET A 275 -12.76 6.22 27.23
C MET A 275 -12.43 5.64 28.62
N GLU A 276 -12.98 6.22 29.70
CA GLU A 276 -12.78 5.74 31.06
C GLU A 276 -13.78 4.64 31.39
N CYS A 277 -13.27 3.52 31.91
CA CYS A 277 -14.06 2.34 32.23
C CYS A 277 -14.36 2.29 33.73
N LYS A 278 -15.65 2.21 34.09
CA LYS A 278 -16.08 1.65 35.38
C LYS A 278 -16.84 0.37 35.07
N CYS A 279 -16.19 -0.78 35.27
CA CYS A 279 -16.84 -2.08 35.15
C CYS A 279 -17.07 -2.57 36.58
N ASP A 280 -18.33 -2.60 37.00
CA ASP A 280 -18.68 -3.05 38.36
C ASP A 280 -18.72 -4.58 38.47
N ASP A 281 -18.73 -5.32 37.35
CA ASP A 281 -18.83 -6.78 37.33
C ASP A 281 -17.54 -7.47 36.88
N TYR A 282 -16.92 -8.19 37.83
CA TYR A 282 -15.67 -8.94 37.68
C TYR A 282 -15.77 -10.15 36.73
N ASN A 283 -16.98 -10.57 36.33
CA ASN A 283 -17.22 -11.85 35.65
C ASN A 283 -17.69 -11.76 34.19
N ASN A 284 -17.86 -10.57 33.62
CA ASN A 284 -18.30 -10.44 32.23
C ASN A 284 -17.09 -10.15 31.32
N SER A 285 -16.58 -11.20 30.66
CA SER A 285 -15.46 -11.13 29.69
C SER A 285 -15.75 -10.28 28.45
N THR A 286 -16.97 -9.75 28.33
CA THR A 286 -17.50 -9.03 27.16
C THR A 286 -17.96 -7.61 27.50
N CYS A 287 -17.42 -6.98 28.56
CA CYS A 287 -17.65 -5.56 28.77
C CYS A 287 -16.94 -4.75 27.66
N PHE A 288 -17.63 -4.55 26.53
CA PHE A 288 -17.23 -3.62 25.49
C PHE A 288 -17.42 -2.20 26.02
N ARG A 289 -16.36 -1.72 26.66
CA ARG A 289 -16.18 -0.43 27.35
C ARG A 289 -16.37 0.83 26.49
N HIS A 290 -16.85 0.70 25.25
CA HIS A 290 -16.87 1.78 24.27
C HIS A 290 -18.22 1.83 23.57
N ASN A 291 -18.84 3.01 23.53
CA ASN A 291 -20.03 3.26 22.73
C ASN A 291 -19.76 2.82 21.28
N LEU A 292 -20.59 1.94 20.73
CA LEU A 292 -20.37 1.38 19.40
C LEU A 292 -20.38 2.45 18.30
N ARG A 293 -21.10 3.56 18.53
CA ARG A 293 -21.16 4.69 17.60
C ARG A 293 -20.00 5.67 17.76
N HIS A 294 -19.13 5.48 18.75
CA HIS A 294 -17.97 6.35 18.92
C HIS A 294 -16.97 6.12 17.76
N PRO A 295 -16.53 7.17 17.04
CA PRO A 295 -15.57 7.05 15.93
C PRO A 295 -14.26 6.31 16.25
N LEU A 296 -13.79 6.43 17.49
CA LEU A 296 -12.59 5.75 17.99
C LEU A 296 -12.89 4.40 18.67
N ASN A 297 -14.04 3.78 18.39
CA ASN A 297 -14.32 2.45 18.91
C ASN A 297 -13.23 1.47 18.42
N PRO A 298 -12.57 0.71 19.32
CA PRO A 298 -11.45 -0.16 18.96
C PRO A 298 -11.76 -1.19 17.87
N ILE A 299 -13.00 -1.64 17.73
CA ILE A 299 -13.41 -2.67 16.77
C ILE A 299 -13.17 -2.23 15.31
N PHE A 300 -13.23 -0.93 15.04
CA PHE A 300 -13.11 -0.40 13.68
C PHE A 300 -11.73 0.19 13.37
N GLN A 301 -10.80 0.14 14.33
CA GLN A 301 -9.48 0.74 14.14
C GLN A 301 -8.57 -0.20 13.34
N HIS A 302 -7.53 0.35 12.75
CA HIS A 302 -6.51 -0.41 12.02
C HIS A 302 -5.13 0.22 12.26
N HIS A 303 -4.10 -0.55 11.96
CA HIS A 303 -2.70 -0.16 12.11
C HIS A 303 -1.99 -0.34 10.77
N LEU A 304 -1.22 0.66 10.35
CA LEU A 304 -0.39 0.62 9.16
C LEU A 304 1.07 0.85 9.54
N HIS A 305 1.94 -0.02 9.05
CA HIS A 305 3.38 0.11 9.23
C HIS A 305 4.06 0.24 7.87
N PHE A 306 4.62 1.41 7.61
CA PHE A 306 5.40 1.69 6.42
C PHE A 306 6.89 1.73 6.72
N LYS A 307 7.70 1.30 5.75
CA LYS A 307 9.12 1.66 5.65
C LYS A 307 9.32 2.65 4.52
N VAL A 308 10.02 3.73 4.82
CA VAL A 308 10.37 4.78 3.87
C VAL A 308 11.88 4.77 3.69
N GLY A 309 12.35 4.48 2.48
CA GLY A 309 13.77 4.52 2.12
C GLY A 309 14.13 5.90 1.55
N VAL A 310 14.98 6.64 2.26
CA VAL A 310 15.43 7.99 1.89
C VAL A 310 16.88 7.94 1.42
N VAL A 311 17.19 8.62 0.31
CA VAL A 311 18.56 8.77 -0.17
C VAL A 311 19.24 9.89 0.62
N GLU A 312 20.28 9.53 1.37
CA GLU A 312 21.10 10.46 2.13
C GLU A 312 22.55 10.46 1.61
N PRO A 313 23.17 11.64 1.44
CA PRO A 313 24.57 11.71 1.09
C PRO A 313 25.43 11.28 2.29
N ARG A 314 26.33 10.31 2.06
CA ARG A 314 27.34 9.92 3.02
C ARG A 314 28.71 10.38 2.55
N LEU A 315 29.36 11.19 3.39
CA LEU A 315 30.77 11.49 3.22
C LEU A 315 31.57 10.20 3.43
N SER A 316 32.37 9.82 2.44
CA SER A 316 33.34 8.75 2.58
C SER A 316 34.25 9.09 3.77
N LYS A 317 34.36 8.16 4.73
CA LYS A 317 35.30 8.32 5.85
C LYS A 317 36.69 8.20 5.25
N VAL A 318 37.30 9.32 4.90
CA VAL A 318 38.70 9.35 4.43
C VAL A 318 39.54 8.80 5.58
N THR A 319 39.97 7.54 5.47
CA THR A 319 41.03 7.01 6.30
C THR A 319 42.30 7.72 5.89
N PHE A 320 42.74 8.68 6.69
CA PHE A 320 44.09 9.22 6.63
C PHE A 320 45.03 8.05 7.01
N ASN A 321 45.70 7.49 6.00
CA ASN A 321 46.82 6.56 6.20
C ASN A 321 48.13 7.33 6.19
#